data_AF-A0A7W0VP74-F1
#
_entry.id   AF-A0A7W0VP74-F1
#
_cell.length_a   1.000
_cell.length_b   1.000
_cell.length_c   1.000
_cell.angle_alpha   90.00
_cell.angle_beta   90.00
_cell.angle_gamma   90.00
#
_symmetry.space_group_name_H-M   'P 1'
#
loop_
_entity.id
_entity.type
_entity.pdbx_description
1 polymer ?
#
loop_
_entity_poly.entity_id
_entity_poly.type
_entity_poly.pdbx_seq_one_letter_code
_entity_poly.pdbx_strand_id
1 'polypeptide(L)'
;MRFAFAIVASLTVAACHSPTPVTPPGLRLGTLHRPIRTTSPEAQARFDRGLVAMYGFNYDEARYQFHTALRADESCAMCAWGYAMSGSTNINDVDKQWPGTRVAAERAVKLSTTDVERALAEALVKRLAPASAEMGMPAPQPERDKLSVAYADAMRSVAARFPADDDVQIALAEALLIATPRFVPWWEDGQPASPSVEEARGAIEGVLARSPQSIGAIHYYIHITDQSPHVAKAAPYADKLGALAPDAGHLVHMPSHTYLSLGRYAEAEDVNIAAIAADKRYLDRTPPGSQYEMFTMHPKDYLWYVVFWAGKRTDAVAQAAELAKDPMRAMPNPLGFGPSLFMALISARYGMWDEALKLPESDGAITNISTRFARGLAFVGKRRLFDAAAEVDAIRKAVAAANFSTPAPTASPPPHGGTHGAPGGHGPPPDAAAAGGPPMPPAMLERIRETIVADGESAAAQLEAAIAFAKNDKEKAIERCQAAVEAEDDLPNEGELTSFPLPARQRLGAYLLAAGRAKDAEKAYREDLVKFPENGWSLFGLATALDAQKSPEAAAVWARFKKTWARADVKLTSSVF
;
A
#
# COMPACT_ATOMS: atom_id res chain seq x y z
N MET A 1 4.09 41.96 60.65
CA MET A 1 5.55 41.86 60.39
C MET A 1 5.85 40.37 60.19
N ARG A 2 5.93 39.91 58.93
CA ARG A 2 7.16 39.68 58.16
C ARG A 2 8.11 38.70 58.87
N PHE A 3 8.24 37.48 58.37
CA PHE A 3 9.52 36.98 57.83
C PHE A 3 9.27 35.79 56.89
N ALA A 4 9.92 35.88 55.73
CA ALA A 4 9.86 34.96 54.61
C ALA A 4 10.96 33.89 54.74
N PHE A 5 10.70 32.68 54.25
CA PHE A 5 11.74 31.75 53.82
C PHE A 5 11.41 31.23 52.43
N ALA A 6 12.29 31.57 51.49
CA ALA A 6 12.27 31.12 50.11
C ALA A 6 12.71 29.66 50.05
N ILE A 7 11.94 28.81 49.37
CA ILE A 7 12.39 27.51 48.89
C ILE A 7 12.52 27.63 47.37
N VAL A 8 13.76 27.59 46.91
CA VAL A 8 14.13 27.47 45.50
C VAL A 8 13.77 26.06 45.06
N ALA A 9 12.68 25.91 44.32
CA ALA A 9 12.38 24.68 43.61
C ALA A 9 13.14 24.68 42.28
N SER A 10 14.22 23.91 42.22
CA SER A 10 14.93 23.60 40.99
C SER A 10 13.99 22.90 40.02
N LEU A 11 13.60 23.59 38.94
CA LEU A 11 12.97 22.98 37.77
C LEU A 11 14.01 22.12 37.06
N THR A 12 14.03 20.82 37.36
CA THR A 12 14.57 19.83 36.42
C THR A 12 13.65 19.81 35.21
N VAL A 13 14.10 20.45 34.12
CA VAL A 13 13.55 20.25 32.78
C VAL A 13 13.63 18.74 32.50
N ALA A 14 12.47 18.08 32.49
CA ALA A 14 12.37 16.74 31.96
C ALA A 14 12.76 16.83 30.49
N ALA A 15 13.94 16.32 30.16
CA ALA A 15 14.39 16.20 28.78
C ALA A 15 13.38 15.33 28.02
N CYS A 16 12.64 15.94 27.09
CA CYS A 16 11.96 15.23 26.03
C CYS A 16 13.04 14.41 25.29
N HIS A 17 13.09 13.12 25.57
CA HIS A 17 13.96 12.20 24.83
C HIS A 17 13.37 12.03 23.44
N SER A 18 13.77 12.89 22.51
CA SER A 18 13.76 12.50 21.09
C SER A 18 14.83 11.42 20.94
N PRO A 19 14.53 10.20 20.47
CA PRO A 19 15.58 9.25 20.13
C PRO A 19 16.51 9.97 19.15
N THR A 20 17.81 9.98 19.42
CA THR A 20 18.80 10.59 18.54
C THR A 20 18.99 9.62 17.37
N PRO A 21 18.44 9.89 16.17
CA PRO A 21 18.77 9.05 15.03
C PRO A 21 20.19 9.43 14.65
N VAL A 22 21.08 8.47 14.51
CA VAL A 22 22.38 8.70 13.88
C VAL A 22 22.20 8.29 12.43
N THR A 23 22.35 9.19 11.46
CA THR A 23 22.50 8.72 10.07
C THR A 23 23.68 7.78 10.03
N PRO A 24 23.51 6.55 9.59
CA PRO A 24 24.64 5.66 9.49
C PRO A 24 25.58 6.12 8.36
N PRO A 25 26.87 6.38 8.64
CA PRO A 25 27.81 6.74 7.59
C PRO A 25 27.89 5.62 6.53
N GLY A 26 28.02 6.01 5.26
CA GLY A 26 28.19 5.08 4.14
C GLY A 26 26.92 4.54 3.48
N LEU A 27 25.72 5.04 3.82
CA LEU A 27 24.50 4.71 3.05
C LEU A 27 24.46 5.48 1.73
N ARG A 28 24.25 4.73 0.64
CA ARG A 28 24.08 5.19 -0.74
C ARG A 28 22.59 5.50 -0.99
N LEU A 29 22.13 6.62 -0.45
CA LEU A 29 20.75 7.08 -0.65
C LEU A 29 20.53 7.67 -2.06
N GLY A 30 21.60 7.98 -2.79
CA GLY A 30 21.53 8.59 -4.11
C GLY A 30 22.07 10.02 -4.13
N THR A 31 22.00 10.64 -5.31
CA THR A 31 22.40 12.04 -5.51
C THR A 31 21.19 12.84 -5.93
N LEU A 32 20.86 13.86 -5.14
CA LEU A 32 19.88 14.89 -5.43
C LEU A 32 20.49 16.21 -4.99
N HIS A 33 20.26 17.29 -5.72
CA HIS A 33 20.73 18.60 -5.32
C HIS A 33 19.63 19.64 -5.52
N ARG A 34 19.19 20.26 -4.44
CA ARG A 34 18.34 21.46 -4.47
C ARG A 34 19.13 22.61 -3.86
N PRO A 35 19.49 23.67 -4.63
CA PRO A 35 20.23 24.78 -4.08
C PRO A 35 19.39 25.50 -3.01
N ILE A 36 19.95 25.64 -1.82
CA ILE A 36 19.32 26.36 -0.70
C ILE A 36 20.15 27.60 -0.33
N ARG A 37 19.52 28.61 0.29
CA ARG A 37 20.27 29.75 0.82
C ARG A 37 20.98 29.36 2.11
N THR A 38 22.26 29.05 1.97
CA THR A 38 23.19 28.78 3.07
C THR A 38 24.61 29.15 2.64
N THR A 39 25.47 29.45 3.61
CA THR A 39 26.93 29.56 3.38
C THR A 39 27.67 28.30 3.84
N SER A 40 26.96 27.35 4.45
CA SER A 40 27.53 26.10 4.97
C SER A 40 27.41 24.97 3.95
N PRO A 41 28.53 24.48 3.39
CA PRO A 41 28.51 23.31 2.51
C PRO A 41 27.95 22.06 3.22
N GLU A 42 28.14 21.96 4.54
CA GLU A 42 27.56 20.89 5.34
C GLU A 42 26.03 21.00 5.37
N ALA A 43 25.47 22.19 5.60
CA ALA A 43 24.01 22.37 5.61
C ALA A 43 23.39 21.99 4.25
N GLN A 44 24.01 22.39 3.13
CA GLN A 44 23.58 21.99 1.79
C GLN A 44 23.61 20.47 1.60
N ALA A 45 24.72 19.81 1.92
CA ALA A 45 24.86 18.36 1.77
C ALA A 45 23.87 17.58 2.66
N ARG A 46 23.62 18.07 3.88
CA ARG A 46 22.63 17.49 4.80
C ARG A 46 21.21 17.70 4.30
N PHE A 47 20.89 18.88 3.78
CA PHE A 47 19.58 19.16 3.19
C PHE A 47 19.29 18.22 2.02
N ASP A 48 20.24 18.08 1.09
CA ASP A 48 20.12 17.19 -0.07
C ASP A 48 19.89 15.73 0.36
N ARG A 49 20.63 15.23 1.35
CA ARG A 49 20.41 13.89 1.93
C ARG A 49 19.04 13.75 2.60
N GLY A 50 18.60 14.76 3.33
CA GLY A 50 17.30 14.77 3.99
C GLY A 50 16.16 14.71 2.97
N LEU A 51 16.29 15.40 1.84
CA LEU A 51 15.29 15.41 0.78
C LEU A 51 15.16 14.04 0.10
N VAL A 52 16.27 13.34 -0.14
CA VAL A 52 16.25 11.96 -0.63
C VAL A 52 15.58 11.00 0.37
N ALA A 53 15.93 11.10 1.66
CA ALA A 53 15.31 10.28 2.70
C ALA A 53 13.80 10.56 2.83
N MET A 54 13.39 11.82 2.67
CA MET A 54 11.98 12.22 2.66
C MET A 54 11.24 11.60 1.46
N TYR A 55 11.83 11.62 0.26
CA TYR A 55 11.25 10.92 -0.89
C TYR A 55 11.22 9.40 -0.68
N GLY A 56 12.17 8.81 0.04
CA GLY A 56 12.12 7.40 0.42
C GLY A 56 11.26 7.08 1.64
N PHE A 57 10.39 8.00 2.06
CA PHE A 57 9.50 7.87 3.23
C PHE A 57 10.22 7.48 4.53
N ASN A 58 11.53 7.69 4.59
CA ASN A 58 12.32 7.56 5.81
C ASN A 58 12.37 8.90 6.53
N TYR A 59 11.23 9.27 7.11
CA TYR A 59 11.04 10.57 7.73
C TYR A 59 11.87 10.76 9.01
N ASP A 60 12.25 9.68 9.69
CA ASP A 60 13.16 9.72 10.84
C ASP A 60 14.56 10.19 10.42
N GLU A 61 15.11 9.55 9.38
CA GLU A 61 16.38 9.94 8.77
C GLU A 61 16.29 11.35 8.18
N ALA A 62 15.22 11.67 7.45
CA ALA A 62 15.01 13.00 6.86
C ALA A 62 15.04 14.09 7.93
N ARG A 63 14.26 13.93 9.01
CA ARG A 63 14.20 14.90 10.11
C ARG A 63 15.55 15.04 10.81
N TYR A 64 16.29 13.96 11.00
CA TYR A 64 17.65 14.03 11.53
C TYR A 64 18.59 14.83 10.63
N GLN A 65 18.56 14.60 9.31
CA GLN A 65 19.41 15.32 8.36
C GLN A 65 19.08 16.82 8.36
N PHE A 66 17.79 17.18 8.32
CA PHE A 66 17.37 18.58 8.35
C PHE A 66 17.70 19.27 9.69
N HIS A 67 17.56 18.55 10.81
CA HIS A 67 17.99 19.05 12.11
C HIS A 67 19.51 19.30 12.17
N THR A 68 20.30 18.37 11.63
CA THR A 68 21.76 18.52 11.56
C THR A 68 22.15 19.67 10.63
N ALA A 69 21.45 19.84 9.51
CA ALA A 69 21.63 20.99 8.62
C ALA A 69 21.36 22.32 9.34
N LEU A 70 20.30 22.41 10.15
CA LEU A 70 20.00 23.59 10.97
C LEU A 70 21.06 23.87 12.04
N ARG A 71 21.73 22.84 12.57
CA ARG A 71 22.85 23.04 13.51
C ARG A 71 24.10 23.58 12.81
N ALA A 72 24.27 23.27 11.53
CA ALA A 72 25.37 23.76 10.71
C ALA A 72 25.10 25.17 10.16
N ASP A 73 23.83 25.54 9.95
CA ASP A 73 23.38 26.88 9.60
C ASP A 73 21.97 27.16 10.16
N GLU A 74 21.92 27.88 11.28
CA GLU A 74 20.66 28.19 11.98
C GLU A 74 19.75 29.16 11.21
N SER A 75 20.29 29.82 10.18
CA SER A 75 19.56 30.74 9.31
C SER A 75 18.96 30.07 8.07
N CYS A 76 19.25 28.78 7.85
CA CYS A 76 18.77 28.03 6.69
C CYS A 76 17.23 27.82 6.73
N ALA A 77 16.49 28.61 5.94
CA ALA A 77 15.04 28.53 5.85
C ALA A 77 14.54 27.17 5.37
N MET A 78 15.16 26.62 4.30
CA MET A 78 14.77 25.33 3.75
C MET A 78 15.07 24.16 4.68
N CYS A 79 16.11 24.26 5.51
CA CYS A 79 16.40 23.25 6.53
C CYS A 79 15.29 23.21 7.60
N ALA A 80 14.78 24.37 8.01
CA ALA A 80 13.60 24.46 8.88
C ALA A 80 12.32 23.94 8.20
N TRP A 81 12.14 24.24 6.91
CA TRP A 81 11.04 23.72 6.11
C TRP A 81 11.09 22.18 6.01
N GLY A 82 12.25 21.61 5.68
CA GLY A 82 12.41 20.16 5.54
C GLY A 82 12.19 19.42 6.86
N TYR A 83 12.68 19.99 7.98
CA TYR A 83 12.41 19.47 9.31
C TYR A 83 10.90 19.44 9.62
N ALA A 84 10.18 20.51 9.24
CA ALA A 84 8.73 20.58 9.39
C ALA A 84 7.99 19.59 8.47
N MET A 85 8.32 19.54 7.18
CA MET A 85 7.75 18.58 6.22
C MET A 85 7.91 17.13 6.69
N SER A 86 9.08 16.78 7.22
CA SER A 86 9.33 15.42 7.72
C SER A 86 8.42 15.02 8.88
N GLY A 87 7.92 16.01 9.64
CA GLY A 87 6.97 15.79 10.73
C GLY A 87 5.51 15.99 10.35
N SER A 88 5.19 16.37 9.12
CA SER A 88 3.81 16.52 8.65
C SER A 88 3.25 15.20 8.15
N THR A 89 1.95 15.24 7.83
CA THR A 89 1.21 14.17 7.18
C THR A 89 1.86 13.74 5.86
N ASN A 90 1.66 12.49 5.44
CA ASN A 90 2.11 11.96 4.15
C ASN A 90 1.05 11.00 3.57
N ILE A 91 1.26 10.54 2.33
CA ILE A 91 0.29 9.70 1.60
C ILE A 91 -0.03 8.36 2.30
N ASN A 92 0.94 7.80 3.03
CA ASN A 92 0.81 6.52 3.73
C ASN A 92 0.43 6.66 5.21
N ASP A 93 0.62 7.85 5.78
CA ASP A 93 0.26 8.18 7.16
C ASP A 93 -0.32 9.59 7.21
N VAL A 94 -1.62 9.66 6.86
CA VAL A 94 -2.34 10.93 6.73
C VAL A 94 -2.60 11.61 8.09
N ASP A 95 -2.45 10.85 9.18
CA ASP A 95 -2.75 11.27 10.55
C ASP A 95 -1.51 11.81 11.28
N LYS A 96 -0.33 11.60 10.70
CA LYS A 96 0.94 12.04 11.25
C LYS A 96 1.03 13.56 11.41
N GLN A 97 1.30 13.98 12.64
CA GLN A 97 1.83 15.30 12.93
C GLN A 97 2.73 15.25 14.17
N TRP A 98 4.05 15.27 13.96
CA TRP A 98 5.01 15.19 15.06
C TRP A 98 5.08 16.51 15.85
N PRO A 99 5.39 16.47 17.16
CA PRO A 99 5.56 17.68 17.97
C PRO A 99 6.57 18.68 17.38
N GLY A 100 6.31 19.97 17.56
CA GLY A 100 7.18 21.06 17.08
C GLY A 100 7.16 21.30 15.56
N THR A 101 6.41 20.53 14.79
CA THR A 101 6.33 20.65 13.32
C THR A 101 5.83 22.03 12.87
N ARG A 102 4.78 22.55 13.50
CA ARG A 102 4.27 23.90 13.20
C ARG A 102 5.26 25.01 13.55
N VAL A 103 5.92 24.90 14.71
CA VAL A 103 6.94 25.86 15.14
C VAL A 103 8.10 25.91 14.13
N ALA A 104 8.52 24.76 13.61
CA ALA A 104 9.55 24.69 12.58
C ALA A 104 9.09 25.31 11.25
N ALA A 105 7.85 25.09 10.83
CA ALA A 105 7.29 25.72 9.62
C ALA A 105 7.22 27.26 9.77
N GLU A 106 6.77 27.77 10.92
CA GLU A 106 6.75 29.19 11.21
C GLU A 106 8.17 29.80 11.29
N ARG A 107 9.15 29.04 11.79
CA ARG A 107 10.57 29.42 11.73
C ARG A 107 11.06 29.51 10.28
N ALA A 108 10.68 28.57 9.41
CA ALA A 108 11.04 28.61 8.00
C ALA A 108 10.53 29.89 7.32
N VAL A 109 9.29 30.32 7.61
CA VAL A 109 8.72 31.58 7.10
C VAL A 109 9.58 32.78 7.52
N LYS A 110 9.96 32.85 8.80
CA LYS A 110 10.78 33.94 9.35
C LYS A 110 12.19 34.00 8.75
N LEU A 111 12.79 32.84 8.49
CA LEU A 111 14.13 32.72 7.94
C LEU A 111 14.19 32.90 6.42
N SER A 112 13.05 32.79 5.71
CA SER A 112 13.00 32.82 4.26
C SER A 112 13.53 34.14 3.70
N THR A 113 14.50 34.05 2.78
CA THR A 113 15.11 35.22 2.13
C THR A 113 14.75 35.33 0.66
N THR A 114 14.40 34.21 0.02
CA THR A 114 13.90 34.19 -1.36
C THR A 114 12.39 34.04 -1.43
N ASP A 115 11.85 34.41 -2.58
CA ASP A 115 10.44 34.29 -2.90
C ASP A 115 9.92 32.84 -2.85
N VAL A 116 10.71 31.88 -3.35
CA VAL A 116 10.31 30.46 -3.38
C VAL A 116 10.37 29.83 -1.99
N GLU A 117 11.39 30.14 -1.18
CA GLU A 117 11.48 29.70 0.23
C GLU A 117 10.27 30.18 1.02
N ARG A 118 9.94 31.48 0.89
CA ARG A 118 8.81 32.08 1.60
C ARG A 118 7.49 31.43 1.19
N ALA A 119 7.28 31.25 -0.12
CA ALA A 119 6.06 30.65 -0.64
C ALA A 119 5.86 29.19 -0.16
N LEU A 120 6.92 28.37 -0.20
CA LEU A 120 6.89 26.98 0.28
C LEU A 120 6.63 26.90 1.80
N ALA A 121 7.27 27.78 2.58
CA ALA A 121 7.09 27.83 4.03
C ALA A 121 5.69 28.29 4.44
N GLU A 122 5.18 29.35 3.79
CA GLU A 122 3.82 29.86 4.04
C GLU A 122 2.74 28.85 3.65
N ALA A 123 2.94 28.13 2.54
CA ALA A 123 2.06 27.03 2.16
C ALA A 123 2.07 25.93 3.23
N LEU A 124 3.23 25.46 3.68
CA LEU A 124 3.32 24.38 4.69
C LEU A 124 2.59 24.72 5.99
N VAL A 125 2.62 25.98 6.44
CA VAL A 125 1.87 26.40 7.64
C VAL A 125 0.36 26.14 7.50
N LYS A 126 -0.21 26.21 6.28
CA LYS A 126 -1.64 25.93 6.02
C LYS A 126 -2.02 24.47 6.27
N ARG A 127 -1.07 23.55 6.17
CA ARG A 127 -1.26 22.11 6.41
C ARG A 127 -1.37 21.76 7.89
N LEU A 128 -0.96 22.66 8.78
CA LEU A 128 -0.64 22.33 10.18
C LEU A 128 -1.64 22.96 11.14
N ALA A 129 -2.29 22.14 11.97
CA ALA A 129 -3.17 22.62 13.03
C ALA A 129 -2.42 23.50 14.06
N PRO A 130 -3.06 24.51 14.67
CA PRO A 130 -2.46 25.36 15.71
C PRO A 130 -2.14 24.58 17.00
N ALA A 131 -1.25 25.14 17.82
CA ALA A 131 -0.59 24.49 18.96
C ALA A 131 -1.50 24.06 20.14
N SER A 132 -2.81 24.31 20.13
CA SER A 132 -3.72 23.75 21.16
C SER A 132 -3.79 22.21 21.15
N ALA A 133 -3.16 21.56 20.17
CA ALA A 133 -2.86 20.14 20.11
C ALA A 133 -1.61 19.71 20.92
N GLU A 134 -1.11 20.53 21.86
CA GLU A 134 0.07 20.25 22.72
C GLU A 134 -0.02 18.98 23.59
N MET A 135 -1.14 18.24 23.57
CA MET A 135 -1.21 16.87 24.10
C MET A 135 -0.78 15.78 23.12
N GLY A 136 -0.13 16.12 21.99
CA GLY A 136 0.40 15.12 21.05
C GLY A 136 -0.68 14.33 20.31
N MET A 137 -1.94 14.79 20.35
CA MET A 137 -3.07 14.17 19.67
C MET A 137 -3.33 14.86 18.32
N PRO A 138 -3.55 14.11 17.23
CA PRO A 138 -3.88 14.71 15.94
C PRO A 138 -5.23 15.44 16.00
N ALA A 139 -5.37 16.54 15.25
CA ALA A 139 -6.64 17.24 15.06
C ALA A 139 -7.70 16.28 14.49
N PRO A 140 -9.02 16.44 14.73
CA PRO A 140 -10.04 15.53 14.18
C PRO A 140 -9.95 15.39 12.65
N GLN A 141 -10.28 14.21 12.09
CA GLN A 141 -10.17 13.92 10.65
C GLN A 141 -10.80 15.01 9.75
N PRO A 142 -12.03 15.51 9.98
CA PRO A 142 -12.61 16.53 9.11
C PRO A 142 -11.86 17.86 9.13
N GLU A 143 -11.11 18.15 10.18
CA GLU A 143 -10.22 19.31 10.24
C GLU A 143 -8.93 19.04 9.47
N ARG A 144 -8.34 17.84 9.62
CA ARG A 144 -7.15 17.43 8.85
C ARG A 144 -7.40 17.48 7.34
N ASP A 145 -8.53 16.96 6.88
CA ASP A 145 -8.89 16.97 5.46
C ASP A 145 -8.96 18.41 4.91
N LYS A 146 -9.56 19.33 5.69
CA LYS A 146 -9.60 20.76 5.33
C LYS A 146 -8.20 21.38 5.26
N LEU A 147 -7.31 21.02 6.18
CA LEU A 147 -5.92 21.50 6.18
C LEU A 147 -5.11 20.95 4.99
N SER A 148 -5.32 19.68 4.62
CA SER A 148 -4.71 19.07 3.43
C SER A 148 -5.17 19.77 2.14
N VAL A 149 -6.48 20.05 2.01
CA VAL A 149 -7.02 20.81 0.87
C VAL A 149 -6.44 22.24 0.86
N ALA A 150 -6.39 22.92 2.00
CA ALA A 150 -5.83 24.27 2.09
C ALA A 150 -4.33 24.31 1.71
N TYR A 151 -3.57 23.26 2.05
CA TYR A 151 -2.18 23.12 1.62
C TYR A 151 -2.06 22.87 0.11
N ALA A 152 -2.88 21.99 -0.46
CA ALA A 152 -2.90 21.73 -1.89
C ALA A 152 -3.24 23.00 -2.70
N ASP A 153 -4.23 23.78 -2.28
CA ASP A 153 -4.58 25.06 -2.93
C ASP A 153 -3.47 26.11 -2.81
N ALA A 154 -2.79 26.16 -1.66
CA ALA A 154 -1.60 26.99 -1.51
C ALA A 154 -0.50 26.54 -2.45
N MET A 155 -0.22 25.23 -2.54
CA MET A 155 0.79 24.67 -3.43
C MET A 155 0.46 24.87 -4.90
N ARG A 156 -0.82 24.85 -5.32
CA ARG A 156 -1.22 25.25 -6.68
C ARG A 156 -0.77 26.67 -7.01
N SER A 157 -0.97 27.59 -6.06
CA SER A 157 -0.54 28.98 -6.20
C SER A 157 0.99 29.11 -6.27
N VAL A 158 1.72 28.33 -5.46
CA VAL A 158 3.19 28.28 -5.50
C VAL A 158 3.67 27.72 -6.84
N ALA A 159 3.12 26.60 -7.30
CA ALA A 159 3.48 25.96 -8.57
C ALA A 159 3.21 26.83 -9.79
N ALA A 160 2.10 27.59 -9.79
CA ALA A 160 1.81 28.56 -10.84
C ALA A 160 2.81 29.72 -10.88
N ARG A 161 3.35 30.13 -9.71
CA ARG A 161 4.38 31.16 -9.61
C ARG A 161 5.77 30.64 -10.00
N PHE A 162 6.05 29.36 -9.77
CA PHE A 162 7.34 28.72 -10.05
C PHE A 162 7.19 27.47 -10.94
N PRO A 163 6.69 27.61 -12.19
CA PRO A 163 6.35 26.48 -13.05
C PRO A 163 7.58 25.67 -13.52
N ALA A 164 8.78 26.28 -13.46
CA ALA A 164 10.04 25.66 -13.87
C ALA A 164 10.84 25.04 -12.70
N ASP A 165 10.39 25.18 -11.45
CA ASP A 165 11.05 24.56 -10.28
C ASP A 165 10.50 23.14 -10.10
N ASP A 166 11.32 22.14 -10.43
CA ASP A 166 10.91 20.73 -10.40
C ASP A 166 10.49 20.26 -9.01
N ASP A 167 11.18 20.68 -7.94
CA ASP A 167 10.81 20.26 -6.58
C ASP A 167 9.49 20.89 -6.12
N VAL A 168 9.19 22.11 -6.60
CA VAL A 168 7.88 22.75 -6.36
C VAL A 168 6.77 21.97 -7.05
N GLN A 169 6.98 21.52 -8.29
CA GLN A 169 5.99 20.71 -9.02
C GLN A 169 5.80 19.33 -8.37
N ILE A 170 6.88 18.71 -7.87
CA ILE A 170 6.78 17.46 -7.10
C ILE A 170 6.00 17.69 -5.79
N ALA A 171 6.28 18.78 -5.06
CA ALA A 171 5.56 19.11 -3.84
C ALA A 171 4.07 19.42 -4.09
N LEU A 172 3.72 20.02 -5.24
CA LEU A 172 2.33 20.16 -5.66
C LEU A 172 1.67 18.79 -5.82
N ALA A 173 2.30 17.87 -6.54
CA ALA A 173 1.77 16.53 -6.74
C ALA A 173 1.53 15.83 -5.39
N GLU A 174 2.51 15.84 -4.49
CA GLU A 174 2.36 15.28 -3.12
C GLU A 174 1.15 15.88 -2.39
N ALA A 175 1.00 17.20 -2.43
CA ALA A 175 -0.09 17.90 -1.76
C ALA A 175 -1.46 17.52 -2.33
N LEU A 176 -1.59 17.43 -3.66
CA LEU A 176 -2.81 17.04 -4.35
C LEU A 176 -3.21 15.60 -4.05
N LEU A 177 -2.21 14.70 -3.99
CA LEU A 177 -2.46 13.31 -3.62
C LEU A 177 -2.99 13.23 -2.18
N ILE A 178 -2.39 13.92 -1.23
CA ILE A 178 -2.81 13.84 0.17
C ILE A 178 -4.12 14.58 0.47
N ALA A 179 -4.45 15.59 -0.34
CA ALA A 179 -5.78 16.21 -0.29
C ALA A 179 -6.89 15.32 -0.86
N THR A 180 -6.54 14.25 -1.59
CA THR A 180 -7.50 13.24 -2.03
C THR A 180 -7.86 12.35 -0.82
N PRO A 181 -9.16 12.17 -0.50
CA PRO A 181 -9.55 11.40 0.67
C PRO A 181 -8.95 10.00 0.67
N ARG A 182 -8.48 9.56 1.84
CA ARG A 182 -7.91 8.23 2.05
C ARG A 182 -8.87 7.16 1.53
N PHE A 183 -8.34 6.20 0.75
CA PHE A 183 -9.09 5.09 0.14
C PHE A 183 -10.02 5.45 -1.03
N VAL A 184 -9.99 6.69 -1.53
CA VAL A 184 -10.51 6.99 -2.88
C VAL A 184 -9.45 6.52 -3.89
N PRO A 185 -9.80 5.68 -4.87
CA PRO A 185 -8.83 5.22 -5.86
C PRO A 185 -8.36 6.42 -6.69
N TRP A 186 -7.13 6.36 -7.18
CA TRP A 186 -6.64 7.38 -8.11
C TRP A 186 -7.34 7.31 -9.47
N TRP A 187 -7.82 6.11 -9.83
CA TRP A 187 -8.44 5.78 -11.10
C TRP A 187 -9.71 4.98 -10.91
N GLU A 188 -10.74 5.33 -11.67
CA GLU A 188 -12.05 4.68 -11.70
C GLU A 188 -12.48 4.55 -13.16
N ASP A 189 -12.85 3.35 -13.59
CA ASP A 189 -13.22 3.03 -14.98
C ASP A 189 -12.20 3.50 -16.03
N GLY A 190 -10.91 3.45 -15.66
CA GLY A 190 -9.81 3.88 -16.52
C GLY A 190 -9.67 5.39 -16.68
N GLN A 191 -10.40 6.19 -15.91
CA GLN A 191 -10.28 7.66 -15.85
C GLN A 191 -9.69 8.09 -14.49
N PRO A 192 -9.02 9.25 -14.41
CA PRO A 192 -8.64 9.82 -13.12
C PRO A 192 -9.89 10.07 -12.26
N ALA A 193 -9.88 9.59 -11.02
CA ALA A 193 -11.02 9.71 -10.11
C ALA A 193 -11.31 11.17 -9.68
N SER A 194 -10.35 12.07 -9.86
CA SER A 194 -10.57 13.51 -9.66
C SER A 194 -9.66 14.37 -10.54
N PRO A 195 -10.02 15.65 -10.77
CA PRO A 195 -9.15 16.61 -11.43
C PRO A 195 -7.79 16.79 -10.73
N SER A 196 -7.72 16.61 -9.41
CA SER A 196 -6.46 16.70 -8.65
C SER A 196 -5.49 15.57 -9.01
N VAL A 197 -5.98 14.37 -9.32
CA VAL A 197 -5.13 13.25 -9.77
C VAL A 197 -4.53 13.56 -11.14
N GLU A 198 -5.37 14.04 -12.06
CA GLU A 198 -4.93 14.43 -13.40
C GLU A 198 -3.91 15.57 -13.36
N GLU A 199 -4.14 16.57 -12.50
CA GLU A 199 -3.23 17.69 -12.27
C GLU A 199 -1.89 17.22 -11.67
N ALA A 200 -1.92 16.35 -10.65
CA ALA A 200 -0.73 15.77 -10.06
C ALA A 200 0.09 14.98 -11.10
N ARG A 201 -0.59 14.17 -11.92
CA ARG A 201 0.04 13.43 -13.02
C ARG A 201 0.70 14.38 -14.01
N GLY A 202 0.00 15.43 -14.44
CA GLY A 202 0.54 16.43 -15.38
C GLY A 202 1.78 17.15 -14.83
N ALA A 203 1.76 17.53 -13.55
CA ALA A 203 2.91 18.15 -12.89
C ALA A 203 4.14 17.22 -12.90
N ILE A 204 3.95 15.95 -12.52
CA ILE A 204 5.02 14.94 -12.51
C ILE A 204 5.53 14.61 -13.92
N GLU A 205 4.65 14.44 -14.91
CA GLU A 205 5.06 14.22 -16.30
C GLU A 205 5.87 15.40 -16.85
N GLY A 206 5.51 16.63 -16.49
CA GLY A 206 6.28 17.83 -16.80
C GLY A 206 7.68 17.82 -16.20
N VAL A 207 7.84 17.37 -14.96
CA VAL A 207 9.16 17.20 -14.32
C VAL A 207 9.95 16.09 -15.00
N LEU A 208 9.36 14.92 -15.25
CA LEU A 208 10.05 13.80 -15.87
C LEU A 208 10.52 14.10 -17.30
N ALA A 209 9.81 14.97 -18.03
CA ALA A 209 10.24 15.44 -19.34
C ALA A 209 11.52 16.28 -19.29
N ARG A 210 11.75 17.04 -18.20
CA ARG A 210 12.97 17.85 -17.98
C ARG A 210 14.07 17.06 -17.28
N SER A 211 13.68 16.28 -16.29
CA SER A 211 14.53 15.60 -15.30
C SER A 211 14.12 14.12 -15.16
N PRO A 212 14.41 13.28 -16.17
CA PRO A 212 13.96 11.88 -16.25
C PRO A 212 14.59 10.93 -15.22
N GLN A 213 15.49 11.45 -14.38
CA GLN A 213 16.11 10.74 -13.24
C GLN A 213 15.75 11.37 -11.89
N SER A 214 14.76 12.28 -11.84
CA SER A 214 14.33 12.88 -10.58
C SER A 214 13.71 11.81 -9.67
N ILE A 215 14.39 11.51 -8.57
CA ILE A 215 13.98 10.48 -7.59
C ILE A 215 12.54 10.71 -7.12
N GLY A 216 12.23 11.95 -6.70
CA GLY A 216 10.90 12.32 -6.23
C GLY A 216 9.84 12.18 -7.32
N ALA A 217 10.12 12.64 -8.54
CA ALA A 217 9.15 12.56 -9.63
C ALA A 217 8.88 11.11 -10.06
N ILE A 218 9.91 10.27 -10.17
CA ILE A 218 9.75 8.85 -10.50
C ILE A 218 8.92 8.14 -9.41
N HIS A 219 9.25 8.38 -8.13
CA HIS A 219 8.52 7.80 -7.01
C HIS A 219 7.03 8.14 -7.06
N TYR A 220 6.67 9.42 -7.15
CA TYR A 220 5.26 9.81 -7.23
C TYR A 220 4.60 9.38 -8.55
N TYR A 221 5.33 9.27 -9.66
CA TYR A 221 4.75 8.75 -10.89
C TYR A 221 4.33 7.30 -10.77
N ILE A 222 5.10 6.48 -10.06
CA ILE A 222 4.73 5.10 -9.75
C ILE A 222 3.45 5.08 -8.92
N HIS A 223 3.36 5.82 -7.81
CA HIS A 223 2.13 5.89 -7.00
C HIS A 223 0.93 6.39 -7.80
N ILE A 224 1.09 7.44 -8.60
CA ILE A 224 0.00 8.02 -9.39
C ILE A 224 -0.49 7.04 -10.46
N THR A 225 0.41 6.32 -11.11
CA THR A 225 0.03 5.39 -12.19
C THR A 225 -0.31 4.00 -11.68
N ASP A 226 -0.16 3.75 -10.39
CA ASP A 226 -0.55 2.49 -9.79
C ASP A 226 -2.03 2.22 -10.06
N GLN A 227 -2.31 0.99 -10.45
CA GLN A 227 -3.66 0.52 -10.82
C GLN A 227 -4.37 1.31 -11.93
N SER A 228 -3.66 2.18 -12.63
CA SER A 228 -4.17 2.90 -13.78
C SER A 228 -4.07 2.04 -15.05
N PRO A 229 -4.90 2.30 -16.08
CA PRO A 229 -4.67 1.73 -17.42
C PRO A 229 -3.39 2.28 -18.08
N HIS A 230 -2.64 3.14 -17.38
CA HIS A 230 -1.43 3.79 -17.86
C HIS A 230 -0.16 3.34 -17.10
N VAL A 231 -0.24 2.29 -16.28
CA VAL A 231 0.90 1.77 -15.49
C VAL A 231 2.15 1.50 -16.35
N ALA A 232 1.97 1.09 -17.61
CA ALA A 232 3.06 0.89 -18.56
C ALA A 232 3.90 2.15 -18.84
N LYS A 233 3.34 3.36 -18.68
CA LYS A 233 4.07 4.62 -18.86
C LYS A 233 5.14 4.82 -17.79
N ALA A 234 4.95 4.28 -16.59
CA ALA A 234 5.92 4.40 -15.50
C ALA A 234 7.10 3.43 -15.63
N ALA A 235 6.96 2.34 -16.40
CA ALA A 235 8.00 1.30 -16.55
C ALA A 235 9.42 1.84 -16.84
N PRO A 236 9.66 2.70 -17.86
CA PRO A 236 11.01 3.18 -18.16
C PRO A 236 11.62 4.07 -17.06
N TYR A 237 10.80 4.58 -16.14
CA TYR A 237 11.23 5.33 -14.97
C TYR A 237 11.45 4.42 -13.76
N ALA A 238 10.52 3.49 -13.52
CA ALA A 238 10.62 2.44 -12.52
C ALA A 238 11.91 1.62 -12.67
N ASP A 239 12.31 1.31 -13.90
CA ASP A 239 13.56 0.60 -14.25
C ASP A 239 14.83 1.28 -13.69
N LYS A 240 14.77 2.57 -13.31
CA LYS A 240 15.92 3.35 -12.84
C LYS A 240 15.92 3.56 -11.33
N LEU A 241 14.75 3.63 -10.69
CA LEU A 241 14.60 4.20 -9.34
C LEU A 241 15.48 3.50 -8.29
N GLY A 242 15.46 2.16 -8.24
CA GLY A 242 16.24 1.42 -7.26
C GLY A 242 17.75 1.62 -7.39
N ALA A 243 18.26 1.86 -8.60
CA ALA A 243 19.68 2.13 -8.83
C ALA A 243 20.07 3.58 -8.43
N LEU A 244 19.11 4.51 -8.47
CA LEU A 244 19.35 5.89 -8.05
C LEU A 244 19.51 6.01 -6.53
N ALA A 245 18.87 5.13 -5.75
CA ALA A 245 18.86 5.18 -4.29
C ALA A 245 18.98 3.77 -3.63
N PRO A 246 20.07 3.02 -3.87
CA PRO A 246 20.14 1.58 -3.57
C PRO A 246 20.14 1.20 -2.08
N ASP A 247 20.31 2.16 -1.18
CA ASP A 247 20.18 1.96 0.27
C ASP A 247 18.93 2.64 0.88
N ALA A 248 17.99 3.11 0.03
CA ALA A 248 16.67 3.59 0.46
C ALA A 248 15.61 2.51 0.15
N GLY A 249 15.33 1.63 1.11
CA GLY A 249 14.53 0.41 0.87
C GLY A 249 13.16 0.66 0.24
N HIS A 250 12.43 1.68 0.68
CA HIS A 250 11.18 2.10 0.05
C HIS A 250 11.35 2.42 -1.45
N LEU A 251 12.33 3.27 -1.82
CA LEU A 251 12.57 3.63 -3.22
C LEU A 251 13.06 2.43 -4.06
N VAL A 252 13.83 1.53 -3.46
CA VAL A 252 14.24 0.28 -4.12
C VAL A 252 13.04 -0.62 -4.38
N HIS A 253 12.06 -0.65 -3.47
CA HIS A 253 10.85 -1.43 -3.58
C HIS A 253 9.87 -0.90 -4.63
N MET A 254 9.66 0.42 -4.69
CA MET A 254 8.62 1.06 -5.51
C MET A 254 8.46 0.53 -6.95
N PRO A 255 9.53 0.23 -7.72
CA PRO A 255 9.39 -0.37 -9.05
C PRO A 255 8.53 -1.65 -9.09
N SER A 256 8.46 -2.40 -7.99
CA SER A 256 7.64 -3.60 -7.85
C SER A 256 6.15 -3.34 -8.07
N HIS A 257 5.63 -2.14 -7.76
CA HIS A 257 4.23 -1.80 -8.03
C HIS A 257 3.96 -1.89 -9.54
N THR A 258 4.75 -1.17 -10.33
CA THR A 258 4.67 -1.20 -11.79
C THR A 258 4.94 -2.61 -12.35
N TYR A 259 5.94 -3.31 -11.83
CA TYR A 259 6.29 -4.63 -12.34
C TYR A 259 5.24 -5.71 -12.05
N LEU A 260 4.65 -5.70 -10.86
CA LEU A 260 3.59 -6.63 -10.49
C LEU A 260 2.39 -6.48 -11.43
N SER A 261 1.91 -5.24 -11.66
CA SER A 261 0.80 -4.96 -12.57
C SER A 261 1.11 -5.38 -14.01
N LEU A 262 2.36 -5.21 -14.46
CA LEU A 262 2.77 -5.60 -15.81
C LEU A 262 3.05 -7.10 -15.96
N GLY A 263 3.05 -7.88 -14.89
CA GLY A 263 3.44 -9.29 -14.90
C GLY A 263 4.95 -9.54 -15.02
N ARG A 264 5.78 -8.52 -14.78
CA ARG A 264 7.25 -8.58 -14.74
C ARG A 264 7.75 -9.14 -13.41
N TYR A 265 7.27 -10.34 -13.06
CA TYR A 265 7.45 -10.90 -11.70
C TYR A 265 8.91 -11.16 -11.33
N ALA A 266 9.77 -11.51 -12.29
CA ALA A 266 11.20 -11.71 -12.05
C ALA A 266 11.87 -10.41 -11.59
N GLU A 267 11.61 -9.28 -12.28
CA GLU A 267 12.13 -7.99 -11.87
C GLU A 267 11.51 -7.50 -10.56
N ALA A 268 10.21 -7.75 -10.34
CA ALA A 268 9.53 -7.44 -9.09
C ALA A 268 10.15 -8.19 -7.90
N GLU A 269 10.50 -9.47 -8.08
CA GLU A 269 11.14 -10.28 -7.06
C GLU A 269 12.51 -9.70 -6.70
N ASP A 270 13.32 -9.40 -7.71
CA ASP A 270 14.69 -8.91 -7.55
C ASP A 270 14.71 -7.59 -6.75
N VAL A 271 13.80 -6.65 -7.06
CA VAL A 271 13.75 -5.35 -6.36
C VAL A 271 13.21 -5.46 -4.94
N ASN A 272 12.26 -6.35 -4.66
CA ASN A 272 11.76 -6.59 -3.31
C ASN A 272 12.84 -7.20 -2.39
N ILE A 273 13.57 -8.19 -2.89
CA ILE A 273 14.71 -8.77 -2.15
C ILE A 273 15.77 -7.71 -1.87
N ALA A 274 16.09 -6.88 -2.87
CA ALA A 274 17.03 -5.77 -2.70
C ALA A 274 16.56 -4.73 -1.67
N ALA A 275 15.26 -4.41 -1.66
CA ALA A 275 14.64 -3.49 -0.71
C ALA A 275 14.72 -4.02 0.73
N ILE A 276 14.34 -5.28 0.96
CA ILE A 276 14.44 -5.94 2.28
C ILE A 276 15.89 -5.90 2.79
N ALA A 277 16.86 -6.14 1.90
CA ALA A 277 18.27 -6.04 2.25
C ALA A 277 18.70 -4.59 2.56
N ALA A 278 18.16 -3.60 1.85
CA ALA A 278 18.43 -2.17 2.09
C ALA A 278 17.84 -1.71 3.43
N ASP A 279 16.60 -2.10 3.74
CA ASP A 279 15.96 -1.85 5.03
C ASP A 279 16.80 -2.42 6.17
N LYS A 280 17.25 -3.67 6.04
CA LYS A 280 18.14 -4.27 7.03
C LYS A 280 19.43 -3.46 7.24
N ARG A 281 20.07 -2.98 6.17
CA ARG A 281 21.29 -2.15 6.28
C ARG A 281 21.05 -0.85 7.04
N TYR A 282 19.87 -0.25 6.89
CA TYR A 282 19.46 0.93 7.63
C TYR A 282 19.18 0.60 9.10
N LEU A 283 18.29 -0.36 9.36
CA LEU A 283 17.83 -0.72 10.71
C LEU A 283 18.93 -1.27 11.61
N ASP A 284 19.90 -2.03 11.06
CA ASP A 284 21.06 -2.55 11.82
C ASP A 284 21.91 -1.42 12.43
N ARG A 285 21.67 -0.17 12.03
CA ARG A 285 22.46 1.00 12.42
C ARG A 285 21.61 2.11 13.05
N THR A 286 20.32 1.87 13.28
CA THR A 286 19.42 2.81 13.95
C THR A 286 18.83 2.22 15.22
N PRO A 287 18.48 3.05 16.22
CA PRO A 287 17.75 2.57 17.39
C PRO A 287 16.41 1.93 17.01
N PRO A 288 15.94 0.93 17.77
CA PRO A 288 14.61 0.35 17.57
C PRO A 288 13.50 1.36 17.87
N GLY A 289 12.33 1.17 17.27
CA GLY A 289 11.15 2.03 17.46
C GLY A 289 11.09 3.20 16.47
N SER A 290 11.79 3.08 15.34
CA SER A 290 11.67 4.03 14.22
C SER A 290 10.30 3.89 13.57
N GLN A 291 9.67 5.00 13.19
CA GLN A 291 8.45 4.96 12.36
C GLN A 291 8.75 4.24 11.03
N TYR A 292 9.99 4.33 10.52
CA TYR A 292 10.39 3.65 9.28
C TYR A 292 10.14 2.13 9.29
N GLU A 293 10.17 1.47 10.46
CA GLU A 293 9.94 0.02 10.58
C GLU A 293 8.60 -0.41 9.95
N MET A 294 7.56 0.45 9.99
CA MET A 294 6.26 0.16 9.36
C MET A 294 6.35 -0.01 7.83
N PHE A 295 7.29 0.68 7.18
CA PHE A 295 7.47 0.61 5.72
C PHE A 295 8.22 -0.65 5.29
N THR A 296 8.90 -1.33 6.22
CA THR A 296 9.73 -2.53 5.93
C THR A 296 8.89 -3.79 5.73
N MET A 297 7.61 -3.75 6.10
CA MET A 297 6.64 -4.81 5.85
C MET A 297 6.21 -4.83 4.38
N HIS A 298 5.99 -3.64 3.80
CA HIS A 298 5.46 -3.48 2.44
C HIS A 298 6.22 -4.27 1.35
N PRO A 299 7.57 -4.21 1.25
CA PRO A 299 8.30 -5.04 0.28
C PRO A 299 8.19 -6.54 0.53
N LYS A 300 7.99 -6.97 1.79
CA LYS A 300 7.80 -8.39 2.13
C LYS A 300 6.43 -8.89 1.68
N ASP A 301 5.41 -8.04 1.75
CA ASP A 301 4.06 -8.33 1.29
C ASP A 301 4.04 -8.46 -0.24
N TYR A 302 4.61 -7.48 -0.93
CA TYR A 302 4.78 -7.56 -2.38
C TYR A 302 5.57 -8.78 -2.82
N LEU A 303 6.67 -9.11 -2.11
CA LEU A 303 7.45 -10.30 -2.44
C LEU A 303 6.56 -11.55 -2.43
N TRP A 304 5.67 -11.68 -1.44
CA TRP A 304 4.73 -12.81 -1.38
C TRP A 304 3.82 -12.87 -2.61
N TYR A 305 3.18 -11.76 -2.97
CA TYR A 305 2.30 -11.69 -4.16
C TYR A 305 3.08 -12.00 -5.44
N VAL A 306 4.28 -11.46 -5.57
CA VAL A 306 5.15 -11.67 -6.74
C VAL A 306 5.49 -13.14 -6.91
N VAL A 307 6.01 -13.81 -5.87
CA VAL A 307 6.38 -15.23 -5.98
C VAL A 307 5.15 -16.14 -6.12
N PHE A 308 4.02 -15.75 -5.50
CA PHE A 308 2.72 -16.39 -5.69
C PHE A 308 2.29 -16.37 -7.16
N TRP A 309 2.40 -15.23 -7.83
CA TRP A 309 2.04 -15.08 -9.24
C TRP A 309 3.07 -15.68 -10.21
N ALA A 310 4.35 -15.65 -9.86
CA ALA A 310 5.46 -16.14 -10.66
C ALA A 310 5.52 -17.67 -10.81
N GLY A 311 4.63 -18.42 -10.15
CA GLY A 311 4.70 -19.88 -10.17
C GLY A 311 5.83 -20.44 -9.30
N LYS A 312 6.19 -19.73 -8.22
CA LYS A 312 7.24 -20.12 -7.27
C LYS A 312 6.61 -20.56 -5.95
N ARG A 313 5.99 -21.74 -5.98
CA ARG A 313 5.23 -22.30 -4.84
C ARG A 313 6.09 -22.39 -3.59
N THR A 314 7.33 -22.86 -3.72
CA THR A 314 8.24 -23.06 -2.58
C THR A 314 8.59 -21.71 -1.93
N ASP A 315 8.89 -20.70 -2.75
CA ASP A 315 9.21 -19.34 -2.28
C ASP A 315 7.97 -18.67 -1.65
N ALA A 316 6.77 -18.88 -2.20
CA ALA A 316 5.52 -18.37 -1.63
C ALA A 316 5.24 -18.93 -0.23
N VAL A 317 5.43 -20.24 -0.02
CA VAL A 317 5.29 -20.86 1.30
C VAL A 317 6.35 -20.34 2.27
N ALA A 318 7.60 -20.23 1.83
CA ALA A 318 8.69 -19.71 2.67
C ALA A 318 8.43 -18.25 3.09
N GLN A 319 7.96 -17.42 2.16
CA GLN A 319 7.65 -16.01 2.43
C GLN A 319 6.42 -15.86 3.33
N ALA A 320 5.39 -16.70 3.17
CA ALA A 320 4.25 -16.73 4.10
C ALA A 320 4.70 -17.06 5.54
N ALA A 321 5.63 -18.00 5.69
CA ALA A 321 6.20 -18.35 6.99
C ALA A 321 7.09 -17.23 7.58
N GLU A 322 7.78 -16.45 6.72
CA GLU A 322 8.54 -15.27 7.17
C GLU A 322 7.61 -14.16 7.66
N LEU A 323 6.56 -13.82 6.90
CA LEU A 323 5.56 -12.83 7.29
C LEU A 323 4.86 -13.21 8.61
N ALA A 324 4.68 -14.51 8.87
CA ALA A 324 4.10 -15.00 10.12
C ALA A 324 4.93 -14.72 11.37
N LYS A 325 6.22 -14.40 11.23
CA LYS A 325 7.08 -14.06 12.37
C LYS A 325 6.87 -12.64 12.87
N ASP A 326 6.23 -11.79 12.07
CA ASP A 326 6.00 -10.40 12.46
C ASP A 326 4.89 -10.30 13.51
N PRO A 327 5.15 -9.68 14.68
CA PRO A 327 4.14 -9.50 15.72
C PRO A 327 2.88 -8.76 15.25
N MET A 328 2.99 -7.82 14.29
CA MET A 328 1.82 -7.12 13.73
C MET A 328 0.92 -8.06 12.93
N ARG A 329 1.47 -9.10 12.31
CA ARG A 329 0.69 -10.14 11.58
C ARG A 329 0.00 -11.13 12.52
N ALA A 330 0.41 -11.17 13.79
CA ALA A 330 -0.24 -11.97 14.82
C ALA A 330 -1.39 -11.24 15.54
N MET A 331 -1.55 -9.93 15.33
CA MET A 331 -2.64 -9.17 15.92
C MET A 331 -3.98 -9.48 15.22
N PRO A 332 -5.11 -9.52 15.95
CA PRO A 332 -6.43 -9.69 15.33
C PRO A 332 -6.71 -8.59 14.30
N ASN A 333 -7.03 -9.01 13.08
CA ASN A 333 -7.41 -8.12 11.97
C ASN A 333 -8.84 -8.50 11.54
N PRO A 334 -9.80 -7.54 11.48
CA PRO A 334 -11.18 -7.82 11.08
C PRO A 334 -11.32 -8.39 9.66
N LEU A 335 -10.38 -8.11 8.75
CA LEU A 335 -10.31 -8.73 7.43
C LEU A 335 -9.50 -10.04 7.44
N GLY A 336 -8.69 -10.25 8.47
CA GLY A 336 -7.88 -11.44 8.68
C GLY A 336 -6.57 -11.47 7.91
N PHE A 337 -6.09 -10.35 7.35
CA PHE A 337 -4.83 -10.31 6.59
C PHE A 337 -3.63 -10.80 7.42
N GLY A 338 -3.33 -12.09 7.29
CA GLY A 338 -2.38 -12.79 8.11
C GLY A 338 -1.94 -14.11 7.47
N PRO A 339 -1.11 -14.89 8.17
CA PRO A 339 -0.48 -16.08 7.58
C PRO A 339 -1.46 -17.12 7.03
N SER A 340 -2.62 -17.28 7.67
CA SER A 340 -3.67 -18.20 7.24
C SER A 340 -4.27 -17.82 5.88
N LEU A 341 -4.40 -16.53 5.58
CA LEU A 341 -4.86 -16.05 4.27
C LEU A 341 -3.90 -16.52 3.18
N PHE A 342 -2.60 -16.24 3.37
CA PHE A 342 -1.57 -16.59 2.40
C PHE A 342 -1.51 -18.10 2.16
N MET A 343 -1.58 -18.91 3.22
CA MET A 343 -1.60 -20.37 3.06
C MET A 343 -2.88 -20.87 2.38
N ALA A 344 -4.04 -20.24 2.60
CA ALA A 344 -5.27 -20.57 1.88
C ALA A 344 -5.13 -20.26 0.38
N LEU A 345 -4.67 -19.07 0.03
CA LEU A 345 -4.47 -18.65 -1.36
C LEU A 345 -3.44 -19.53 -2.08
N ILE A 346 -2.28 -19.80 -1.47
CA ILE A 346 -1.27 -20.73 -2.01
C ILE A 346 -1.89 -22.11 -2.25
N SER A 347 -2.64 -22.63 -1.27
CA SER A 347 -3.19 -23.98 -1.37
C SER A 347 -4.21 -24.10 -2.48
N ALA A 348 -5.06 -23.09 -2.64
CA ALA A 348 -6.00 -22.99 -3.76
C ALA A 348 -5.28 -22.85 -5.11
N ARG A 349 -4.23 -22.02 -5.19
CA ARG A 349 -3.48 -21.76 -6.42
C ARG A 349 -2.72 -22.96 -6.94
N TYR A 350 -2.06 -23.69 -6.05
CA TYR A 350 -1.07 -24.72 -6.39
C TYR A 350 -1.54 -26.15 -6.15
N GLY A 351 -2.83 -26.34 -5.86
CA GLY A 351 -3.40 -27.67 -5.65
C GLY A 351 -2.89 -28.38 -4.41
N MET A 352 -2.57 -27.66 -3.34
CA MET A 352 -2.07 -28.23 -2.08
C MET A 352 -3.25 -28.72 -1.22
N TRP A 353 -3.90 -29.78 -1.69
CA TRP A 353 -5.19 -30.24 -1.17
C TRP A 353 -5.12 -30.73 0.28
N ASP A 354 -4.02 -31.39 0.66
CA ASP A 354 -3.85 -31.87 2.03
C ASP A 354 -3.59 -30.72 3.01
N GLU A 355 -2.91 -29.69 2.56
CA GLU A 355 -2.64 -28.47 3.33
C GLU A 355 -3.90 -27.63 3.48
N ALA A 356 -4.65 -27.44 2.39
CA ALA A 356 -5.93 -26.74 2.41
C ALA A 356 -6.90 -27.32 3.46
N LEU A 357 -7.02 -28.64 3.53
CA LEU A 357 -7.91 -29.32 4.46
C LEU A 357 -7.50 -29.22 5.94
N LYS A 358 -6.26 -28.81 6.23
CA LYS A 358 -5.77 -28.58 7.60
C LYS A 358 -5.97 -27.14 8.07
N LEU A 359 -6.38 -26.23 7.18
CA LEU A 359 -6.53 -24.82 7.52
C LEU A 359 -7.67 -24.62 8.53
N PRO A 360 -7.44 -23.86 9.61
CA PRO A 360 -8.47 -23.57 10.60
C PRO A 360 -9.48 -22.57 10.03
N GLU A 361 -10.68 -22.56 10.62
CA GLU A 361 -11.62 -21.46 10.39
C GLU A 361 -11.03 -20.14 10.92
N SER A 362 -11.48 -19.03 10.34
CA SER A 362 -11.00 -17.68 10.69
C SER A 362 -12.18 -16.77 11.00
N ASP A 363 -12.01 -15.90 11.99
CA ASP A 363 -12.97 -14.84 12.30
C ASP A 363 -12.85 -13.64 11.34
N GLY A 364 -11.70 -13.48 10.67
CA GLY A 364 -11.51 -12.47 9.63
C GLY A 364 -12.19 -12.88 8.31
N ALA A 365 -13.03 -12.00 7.76
CA ALA A 365 -13.95 -12.32 6.66
C ALA A 365 -13.24 -12.82 5.39
N ILE A 366 -12.26 -12.08 4.87
CA ILE A 366 -11.51 -12.44 3.65
C ILE A 366 -10.73 -13.75 3.83
N THR A 367 -10.13 -13.93 5.00
CA THR A 367 -9.38 -15.17 5.32
C THR A 367 -10.30 -16.36 5.44
N ASN A 368 -11.48 -16.19 6.03
CA ASN A 368 -12.47 -17.24 6.10
C ASN A 368 -12.94 -17.63 4.70
N ILE A 369 -13.32 -16.65 3.86
CA ILE A 369 -13.72 -16.88 2.45
C ILE A 369 -12.61 -17.66 1.71
N SER A 370 -11.37 -17.19 1.77
CA SER A 370 -10.22 -17.83 1.11
C SER A 370 -9.96 -19.25 1.63
N THR A 371 -10.07 -19.46 2.94
CA THR A 371 -9.93 -20.77 3.56
C THR A 371 -11.01 -21.74 3.09
N ARG A 372 -12.29 -21.33 3.13
CA ARG A 372 -13.41 -22.14 2.66
C ARG A 372 -13.26 -22.47 1.17
N PHE A 373 -12.84 -21.50 0.37
CA PHE A 373 -12.56 -21.69 -1.05
C PHE A 373 -11.49 -22.76 -1.28
N ALA A 374 -10.33 -22.63 -0.62
CA ALA A 374 -9.23 -23.59 -0.72
C ALA A 374 -9.66 -25.01 -0.29
N ARG A 375 -10.39 -25.14 0.81
CA ARG A 375 -10.94 -26.44 1.26
C ARG A 375 -11.95 -27.00 0.28
N GLY A 376 -12.81 -26.15 -0.29
CA GLY A 376 -13.78 -26.52 -1.31
C GLY A 376 -13.10 -27.11 -2.55
N LEU A 377 -12.05 -26.45 -3.05
CA LEU A 377 -11.24 -26.99 -4.16
C LEU A 377 -10.56 -28.30 -3.80
N ALA A 378 -10.03 -28.42 -2.59
CA ALA A 378 -9.45 -29.68 -2.11
C ALA A 378 -10.49 -30.81 -2.08
N PHE A 379 -11.73 -30.53 -1.65
CA PHE A 379 -12.82 -31.50 -1.71
C PHE A 379 -13.20 -31.87 -3.14
N VAL A 380 -13.25 -30.90 -4.07
CA VAL A 380 -13.45 -31.18 -5.50
C VAL A 380 -12.35 -32.10 -6.05
N GLY A 381 -11.08 -31.75 -5.81
CA GLY A 381 -9.92 -32.53 -6.22
C GLY A 381 -9.91 -33.96 -5.65
N LYS A 382 -10.46 -34.13 -4.44
CA LYS A 382 -10.63 -35.44 -3.77
C LYS A 382 -11.97 -36.12 -4.05
N ARG A 383 -12.77 -35.61 -5.00
CA ARG A 383 -14.09 -36.14 -5.39
C ARG A 383 -15.14 -36.18 -4.27
N ARG A 384 -14.98 -35.34 -3.25
CA ARG A 384 -15.89 -35.17 -2.11
C ARG A 384 -16.88 -34.03 -2.34
N LEU A 385 -17.73 -34.17 -3.36
CA LEU A 385 -18.54 -33.06 -3.87
C LEU A 385 -19.64 -32.56 -2.92
N PHE A 386 -20.08 -33.40 -1.97
CA PHE A 386 -21.01 -32.98 -0.92
C PHE A 386 -20.33 -31.99 0.05
N ASP A 387 -19.12 -32.32 0.49
CA ASP A 387 -18.33 -31.45 1.36
C ASP A 387 -17.97 -30.14 0.63
N ALA A 388 -17.63 -30.21 -0.66
CA ALA A 388 -17.38 -29.02 -1.47
C ALA A 388 -18.61 -28.09 -1.54
N ALA A 389 -19.82 -28.65 -1.67
CA ALA A 389 -21.05 -27.85 -1.66
C ALA A 389 -21.31 -27.18 -0.29
N ALA A 390 -20.97 -27.86 0.81
CA ALA A 390 -21.06 -27.27 2.14
C ALA A 390 -20.11 -26.06 2.31
N GLU A 391 -18.94 -26.07 1.66
CA GLU A 391 -18.04 -24.92 1.63
C GLU A 391 -18.64 -23.73 0.87
N VAL A 392 -19.34 -23.97 -0.26
CA VAL A 392 -20.07 -22.92 -0.98
C VAL A 392 -21.11 -22.25 -0.07
N ASP A 393 -21.89 -23.06 0.64
CA ASP A 393 -22.91 -22.56 1.57
C ASP A 393 -22.27 -21.75 2.71
N ALA A 394 -21.09 -22.17 3.20
CA ALA A 394 -20.35 -21.44 4.22
C ALA A 394 -19.82 -20.08 3.71
N ILE A 395 -19.30 -20.02 2.49
CA ILE A 395 -18.87 -18.75 1.86
C ILE A 395 -20.07 -17.80 1.74
N ARG A 396 -21.21 -18.28 1.23
CA ARG A 396 -22.43 -17.46 1.10
C ARG A 396 -22.95 -16.93 2.43
N LYS A 397 -22.86 -17.74 3.49
CA LYS A 397 -23.20 -17.28 4.86
C LYS A 397 -22.26 -16.16 5.33
N ALA A 398 -20.96 -16.26 5.03
CA ALA A 398 -20.00 -15.21 5.36
C ALA A 398 -20.30 -13.90 4.61
N VAL A 399 -20.61 -13.99 3.31
CA VAL A 399 -21.04 -12.84 2.50
C VAL A 399 -22.32 -12.21 3.07
N ALA A 400 -23.33 -13.02 3.39
CA ALA A 400 -24.57 -12.51 3.96
C ALA A 400 -24.34 -11.80 5.31
N ALA A 401 -23.48 -12.35 6.18
CA ALA A 401 -23.16 -11.73 7.48
C ALA A 401 -22.48 -10.36 7.32
N ALA A 402 -21.65 -10.17 6.30
CA ALA A 402 -21.04 -8.88 5.97
C ALA A 402 -22.08 -7.83 5.54
N ASN A 403 -23.14 -8.27 4.82
CA ASN A 403 -24.24 -7.39 4.40
C ASN A 403 -25.11 -6.90 5.57
N PHE A 404 -25.26 -7.68 6.66
CA PHE A 404 -26.12 -7.32 7.79
C PHE A 404 -25.43 -6.56 8.93
N SER A 405 -24.09 -6.47 8.92
CA SER A 405 -23.33 -5.77 9.96
C SER A 405 -23.34 -4.26 9.74
N THR A 406 -24.46 -3.61 10.08
CA THR A 406 -24.52 -2.16 10.32
C THR A 406 -24.56 -1.91 11.82
N PRO A 407 -23.74 -1.01 12.39
CA PRO A 407 -24.17 -0.32 13.58
C PRO A 407 -25.32 0.59 13.15
N ALA A 408 -26.53 0.35 13.69
CA ALA A 408 -27.52 1.42 13.72
C ALA A 408 -26.86 2.65 14.36
N PRO A 409 -27.12 3.87 13.89
CA PRO A 409 -26.62 5.07 14.57
C PRO A 409 -27.20 5.04 15.99
N THR A 410 -26.37 4.67 16.97
CA THR A 410 -26.79 4.69 18.36
C THR A 410 -27.11 6.13 18.71
N ALA A 411 -28.38 6.37 19.05
CA ALA A 411 -28.85 7.64 19.55
C ALA A 411 -27.91 8.15 20.65
N SER A 412 -27.62 9.46 20.60
CA SER A 412 -26.79 10.15 21.58
C SER A 412 -27.15 9.74 23.01
N PRO A 413 -26.17 9.48 23.89
CA PRO A 413 -26.47 9.25 25.29
C PRO A 413 -27.13 10.51 25.89
N PRO A 414 -28.08 10.37 26.83
CA PRO A 414 -28.71 11.53 27.45
C PRO A 414 -27.67 12.30 28.28
N PRO A 415 -27.87 13.60 28.51
CA PRO A 415 -26.92 14.41 29.26
C PRO A 415 -26.82 13.88 30.70
N HIS A 416 -25.62 13.46 31.10
CA HIS A 416 -25.37 13.06 32.48
C HIS A 416 -25.56 14.27 33.41
N GLY A 417 -26.64 14.24 34.19
CA GLY A 417 -26.81 15.05 35.39
C GLY A 417 -25.77 14.63 36.43
N GLY A 418 -25.11 15.62 37.02
CA GLY A 418 -24.03 15.40 37.98
C GLY A 418 -24.50 14.79 39.30
N THR A 419 -23.54 14.20 40.02
CA THR A 419 -23.43 14.26 41.49
C THR A 419 -22.02 13.83 41.92
N HIS A 420 -21.52 14.53 42.93
CA HIS A 420 -20.20 14.39 43.55
C HIS A 420 -20.06 13.12 44.42
N GLY A 421 -18.85 12.55 44.48
CA GLY A 421 -18.44 11.55 45.47
C GLY A 421 -16.92 11.33 45.49
N ALA A 422 -16.33 11.40 46.69
CA ALA A 422 -14.90 11.52 47.06
C ALA A 422 -14.02 10.26 46.81
N PRO A 423 -12.68 10.31 47.06
CA PRO A 423 -11.68 9.50 46.37
C PRO A 423 -11.13 8.31 47.17
N GLY A 424 -10.62 7.28 46.46
CA GLY A 424 -9.73 6.27 47.04
C GLY A 424 -9.59 5.01 46.19
N GLY A 425 -8.35 4.58 45.94
CA GLY A 425 -8.04 3.22 45.49
C GLY A 425 -7.16 3.14 44.24
N HIS A 426 -5.85 2.91 44.44
CA HIS A 426 -4.88 2.59 43.40
C HIS A 426 -5.12 1.20 42.79
N GLY A 427 -5.27 1.16 41.47
CA GLY A 427 -5.14 -0.02 40.61
C GLY A 427 -5.63 0.30 39.20
N PRO A 428 -4.84 0.07 38.12
CA PRO A 428 -5.36 0.25 36.78
C PRO A 428 -6.44 -0.82 36.52
N PRO A 429 -7.59 -0.48 35.92
CA PRO A 429 -8.60 -1.47 35.59
C PRO A 429 -8.06 -2.45 34.53
N PRO A 430 -8.40 -3.74 34.62
CA PRO A 430 -7.92 -4.75 33.69
C PRO A 430 -8.80 -4.75 32.42
N ASP A 431 -8.76 -3.68 31.62
CA ASP A 431 -9.48 -3.61 30.33
C ASP A 431 -8.74 -2.78 29.26
N ALA A 432 -7.45 -2.49 29.45
CA ALA A 432 -6.65 -1.73 28.49
C ALA A 432 -6.17 -2.54 27.25
N ALA A 433 -6.78 -3.69 26.96
CA ALA A 433 -6.51 -4.50 25.77
C ALA A 433 -7.57 -4.36 24.66
N ALA A 434 -8.59 -3.53 24.85
CA ALA A 434 -9.62 -3.23 23.85
C ALA A 434 -9.58 -1.77 23.37
N ALA A 435 -8.39 -1.16 23.34
CA ALA A 435 -8.21 0.13 22.68
C ALA A 435 -8.21 -0.08 21.15
N GLY A 436 -9.39 -0.36 20.60
CA GLY A 436 -9.64 -0.20 19.18
C GLY A 436 -9.26 1.22 18.79
N GLY A 437 -8.51 1.36 17.70
CA GLY A 437 -8.17 2.66 17.14
C GLY A 437 -9.42 3.51 16.86
N PRO A 438 -9.23 4.76 16.39
CA PRO A 438 -10.37 5.59 16.01
C PRO A 438 -11.31 4.81 15.06
N PRO A 439 -12.63 4.92 15.22
CA PRO A 439 -13.59 4.16 14.41
C PRO A 439 -13.36 4.44 12.92
N MET A 440 -13.35 3.39 12.11
CA MET A 440 -13.14 3.50 10.67
C MET A 440 -14.19 4.44 10.04
N PRO A 441 -13.80 5.30 9.07
CA PRO A 441 -14.76 6.15 8.38
C PRO A 441 -15.87 5.34 7.70
N PRO A 442 -17.13 5.82 7.65
CA PRO A 442 -18.23 5.10 7.01
C PRO A 442 -17.96 4.68 5.56
N ALA A 443 -17.30 5.53 4.76
CA ALA A 443 -16.93 5.19 3.39
C ALA A 443 -15.90 4.03 3.30
N MET A 444 -15.02 3.91 4.31
CA MET A 444 -14.08 2.80 4.39
C MET A 444 -14.79 1.50 4.76
N LEU A 445 -15.74 1.56 5.70
CA LEU A 445 -16.57 0.41 6.07
C LEU A 445 -17.39 -0.11 4.89
N GLU A 446 -17.94 0.81 4.07
CA GLU A 446 -18.69 0.43 2.87
C GLU A 446 -17.79 -0.27 1.84
N ARG A 447 -16.61 0.29 1.52
CA ARG A 447 -15.66 -0.35 0.61
C ARG A 447 -15.20 -1.71 1.10
N ILE A 448 -14.92 -1.83 2.39
CA ILE A 448 -14.57 -3.12 3.00
C ILE A 448 -15.70 -4.12 2.81
N ARG A 449 -16.95 -3.70 2.98
CA ARG A 449 -18.12 -4.55 2.72
C ARG A 449 -18.20 -4.95 1.25
N GLU A 450 -18.12 -4.00 0.33
CA GLU A 450 -18.15 -4.25 -1.12
C GLU A 450 -17.07 -5.26 -1.52
N THR A 451 -15.86 -5.10 -1.01
CA THR A 451 -14.73 -6.03 -1.21
C THR A 451 -15.06 -7.44 -0.70
N ILE A 452 -15.54 -7.56 0.55
CA ILE A 452 -15.90 -8.86 1.14
C ILE A 452 -17.00 -9.56 0.33
N VAL A 453 -17.99 -8.79 -0.13
CA VAL A 453 -19.12 -9.32 -0.89
C VAL A 453 -18.65 -9.85 -2.23
N ALA A 454 -17.94 -9.05 -3.01
CA ALA A 454 -17.52 -9.43 -4.35
C ALA A 454 -16.45 -10.54 -4.33
N ASP A 455 -15.46 -10.50 -3.42
CA ASP A 455 -14.52 -11.61 -3.21
C ASP A 455 -15.24 -12.91 -2.86
N GLY A 456 -16.22 -12.84 -1.95
CA GLY A 456 -16.99 -13.99 -1.54
C GLY A 456 -17.92 -14.53 -2.64
N GLU A 457 -18.54 -13.65 -3.43
CA GLU A 457 -19.37 -14.02 -4.57
C GLU A 457 -18.55 -14.67 -5.69
N SER A 458 -17.39 -14.09 -6.04
CA SER A 458 -16.43 -14.71 -6.96
C SER A 458 -15.99 -16.07 -6.44
N ALA A 459 -15.52 -16.16 -5.19
CA ALA A 459 -15.05 -17.41 -4.60
C ALA A 459 -16.14 -18.51 -4.62
N ALA A 460 -17.37 -18.17 -4.24
CA ALA A 460 -18.50 -19.10 -4.27
C ALA A 460 -18.81 -19.58 -5.70
N ALA A 461 -18.92 -18.66 -6.65
CA ALA A 461 -19.23 -18.97 -8.04
C ALA A 461 -18.12 -19.78 -8.71
N GLN A 462 -16.84 -19.44 -8.47
CA GLN A 462 -15.70 -20.23 -8.91
C GLN A 462 -15.75 -21.65 -8.33
N LEU A 463 -16.06 -21.82 -7.04
CA LEU A 463 -16.13 -23.15 -6.43
C LEU A 463 -17.30 -23.98 -6.98
N GLU A 464 -18.46 -23.37 -7.21
CA GLU A 464 -19.58 -24.02 -7.88
C GLU A 464 -19.25 -24.45 -9.30
N ALA A 465 -18.48 -23.62 -10.03
CA ALA A 465 -17.97 -23.99 -11.34
C ALA A 465 -17.09 -25.24 -11.27
N ALA A 466 -16.19 -25.32 -10.27
CA ALA A 466 -15.34 -26.49 -10.08
C ALA A 466 -16.14 -27.76 -9.72
N ILE A 467 -17.19 -27.62 -8.91
CA ILE A 467 -18.11 -28.72 -8.59
C ILE A 467 -18.87 -29.19 -9.85
N ALA A 468 -19.41 -28.25 -10.65
CA ALA A 468 -20.12 -28.57 -11.88
C ALA A 468 -19.20 -29.26 -12.90
N PHE A 469 -17.99 -28.74 -13.07
CA PHE A 469 -16.97 -29.33 -13.94
C PHE A 469 -16.62 -30.76 -13.50
N ALA A 470 -16.45 -30.98 -12.19
CA ALA A 470 -16.18 -32.31 -11.64
C ALA A 470 -17.34 -33.30 -11.83
N LYS A 471 -18.58 -32.80 -11.98
CA LYS A 471 -19.78 -33.58 -12.36
C LYS A 471 -19.94 -33.76 -13.88
N ASN A 472 -18.97 -33.28 -14.68
CA ASN A 472 -19.03 -33.26 -16.14
C ASN A 472 -20.14 -32.37 -16.71
N ASP A 473 -20.65 -31.42 -15.93
CA ASP A 473 -21.61 -30.39 -16.36
C ASP A 473 -20.84 -29.13 -16.80
N LYS A 474 -20.34 -29.18 -18.04
CA LYS A 474 -19.44 -28.14 -18.57
C LYS A 474 -20.14 -26.81 -18.80
N GLU A 475 -21.38 -26.81 -19.26
CA GLU A 475 -22.13 -25.57 -19.50
C GLU A 475 -22.41 -24.84 -18.19
N LYS A 476 -22.85 -25.56 -17.15
CA LYS A 476 -23.01 -24.96 -15.83
C LYS A 476 -21.68 -24.48 -15.24
N ALA A 477 -20.59 -25.20 -15.48
CA ALA A 477 -19.28 -24.76 -15.04
C ALA A 477 -18.86 -23.43 -15.69
N ILE A 478 -19.12 -23.27 -16.99
CA ILE A 478 -18.87 -22.02 -17.74
C ILE A 478 -19.77 -20.90 -17.22
N GLU A 479 -21.07 -21.14 -17.05
CA GLU A 479 -22.03 -20.18 -16.51
C GLU A 479 -21.59 -19.64 -15.14
N ARG A 480 -21.20 -20.53 -14.21
CA ARG A 480 -20.72 -20.11 -12.89
C ARG A 480 -19.37 -19.38 -12.95
N CYS A 481 -18.49 -19.71 -13.90
CA CYS A 481 -17.27 -18.92 -14.11
C CYS A 481 -17.58 -17.52 -14.63
N GLN A 482 -18.58 -17.35 -15.50
CA GLN A 482 -19.01 -16.04 -15.99
C GLN A 482 -19.57 -15.18 -14.85
N ALA A 483 -20.41 -15.76 -13.99
CA ALA A 483 -20.89 -15.08 -12.78
C ALA A 483 -19.75 -14.65 -11.83
N ALA A 484 -18.69 -15.47 -11.72
CA ALA A 484 -17.51 -15.10 -10.94
C ALA A 484 -16.72 -13.95 -11.58
N VAL A 485 -16.61 -13.92 -12.90
CA VAL A 485 -15.98 -12.82 -13.65
C VAL A 485 -16.77 -11.53 -13.49
N GLU A 486 -18.10 -11.58 -13.54
CA GLU A 486 -18.97 -10.43 -13.31
C GLU A 486 -18.75 -9.86 -11.89
N ALA A 487 -18.75 -10.71 -10.86
CA ALA A 487 -18.46 -10.28 -9.49
C ALA A 487 -17.05 -9.66 -9.34
N GLU A 488 -16.03 -10.17 -10.05
CA GLU A 488 -14.68 -9.61 -10.06
C GLU A 488 -14.57 -8.29 -10.84
N ASP A 489 -15.29 -8.15 -11.94
CA ASP A 489 -15.26 -6.93 -12.77
C ASP A 489 -16.06 -5.79 -12.12
N ASP A 490 -17.03 -6.12 -11.26
CA ASP A 490 -17.78 -5.16 -10.44
C ASP A 490 -17.02 -4.70 -9.17
N LEU A 491 -15.84 -5.25 -8.90
CA LEU A 491 -15.03 -4.85 -7.74
C LEU A 491 -14.56 -3.39 -7.87
N PRO A 492 -14.75 -2.56 -6.83
CA PRO A 492 -14.02 -1.31 -6.74
C PRO A 492 -12.51 -1.63 -6.70
N ASN A 493 -11.70 -0.80 -7.34
CA ASN A 493 -10.24 -0.97 -7.39
C ASN A 493 -9.67 -1.20 -5.96
N GLU A 494 -9.19 -2.41 -5.67
CA GLU A 494 -8.94 -2.92 -4.30
C GLU A 494 -7.71 -2.34 -3.60
N GLY A 495 -7.11 -1.27 -4.12
CA GLY A 495 -5.81 -0.79 -3.67
C GLY A 495 -4.69 -1.74 -4.13
N GLU A 496 -3.44 -1.36 -3.87
CA GLU A 496 -2.25 -1.82 -4.60
C GLU A 496 -2.04 -3.36 -4.65
N LEU A 497 -2.62 -4.11 -3.69
CA LEU A 497 -2.62 -5.58 -3.63
C LEU A 497 -4.05 -6.11 -3.37
N THR A 498 -4.57 -6.94 -4.29
CA THR A 498 -5.90 -7.56 -4.17
C THR A 498 -6.00 -8.51 -2.97
N SER A 499 -7.16 -8.54 -2.30
CA SER A 499 -7.44 -9.48 -1.20
C SER A 499 -7.61 -10.92 -1.67
N PHE A 500 -8.04 -11.12 -2.91
CA PHE A 500 -8.30 -12.45 -3.49
C PHE A 500 -7.62 -12.62 -4.87
N PRO A 501 -6.30 -12.88 -4.91
CA PRO A 501 -5.51 -12.96 -6.15
C PRO A 501 -5.74 -14.27 -6.96
N LEU A 502 -6.97 -14.65 -7.24
CA LEU A 502 -7.34 -15.88 -7.96
C LEU A 502 -8.37 -15.59 -9.07
N PRO A 503 -7.95 -15.09 -10.25
CA PRO A 503 -8.88 -14.60 -11.27
C PRO A 503 -9.79 -15.69 -11.83
N ALA A 504 -11.09 -15.41 -11.83
CA ALA A 504 -12.11 -16.27 -12.42
C ALA A 504 -11.88 -16.48 -13.92
N ARG A 505 -11.32 -15.48 -14.63
CA ARG A 505 -11.01 -15.58 -16.08
C ARG A 505 -10.05 -16.72 -16.41
N GLN A 506 -9.10 -17.03 -15.52
CA GLN A 506 -8.18 -18.15 -15.70
C GLN A 506 -8.90 -19.50 -15.62
N ARG A 507 -9.91 -19.62 -14.74
CA ARG A 507 -10.75 -20.83 -14.64
C ARG A 507 -11.73 -20.93 -15.81
N LEU A 508 -12.36 -19.81 -16.18
CA LEU A 508 -13.25 -19.71 -17.34
C LEU A 508 -12.55 -20.20 -18.60
N GLY A 509 -11.36 -19.68 -18.89
CA GLY A 509 -10.56 -20.09 -20.05
C GLY A 509 -10.22 -21.58 -20.05
N ALA A 510 -9.84 -22.14 -18.89
CA ALA A 510 -9.53 -23.56 -18.76
C ALA A 510 -10.76 -24.45 -19.02
N TYR A 511 -11.93 -24.08 -18.52
CA TYR A 511 -13.16 -24.85 -18.71
C TYR A 511 -13.74 -24.71 -20.12
N LEU A 512 -13.59 -23.54 -20.75
CA LEU A 512 -13.90 -23.34 -22.17
C LEU A 512 -13.01 -24.22 -23.07
N LEU A 513 -11.71 -24.28 -22.80
CA LEU A 513 -10.78 -25.20 -23.48
C LEU A 513 -11.22 -26.66 -23.33
N ALA A 514 -11.54 -27.09 -22.11
CA ALA A 514 -12.02 -28.44 -21.84
C ALA A 514 -13.39 -28.75 -22.48
N ALA A 515 -14.18 -27.73 -22.79
CA ALA A 515 -15.43 -27.83 -23.56
C ALA A 515 -15.22 -27.76 -25.08
N GLY A 516 -13.99 -27.62 -25.57
CA GLY A 516 -13.68 -27.47 -27.00
C GLY A 516 -13.98 -26.07 -27.56
N ARG A 517 -14.25 -25.08 -26.70
CA ARG A 517 -14.59 -23.70 -27.04
C ARG A 517 -13.35 -22.80 -27.07
N ALA A 518 -12.37 -23.17 -27.88
CA ALA A 518 -11.05 -22.53 -27.88
C ALA A 518 -11.08 -21.03 -28.22
N LYS A 519 -11.98 -20.59 -29.11
CA LYS A 519 -12.17 -19.16 -29.43
C LYS A 519 -12.66 -18.34 -28.24
N ASP A 520 -13.59 -18.88 -27.47
CA ASP A 520 -14.11 -18.22 -26.27
C ASP A 520 -13.04 -18.20 -25.17
N ALA A 521 -12.25 -19.27 -25.06
CA ALA A 521 -11.13 -19.33 -24.13
C ALA A 521 -10.06 -18.27 -24.47
N GLU A 522 -9.71 -18.12 -25.75
CA GLU A 522 -8.83 -17.05 -26.21
C GLU A 522 -9.33 -15.67 -25.77
N LYS A 523 -10.64 -15.39 -25.96
CA LYS A 523 -11.24 -14.13 -25.53
C LYS A 523 -11.04 -13.90 -24.02
N ALA A 524 -11.36 -14.90 -23.19
CA ALA A 524 -11.23 -14.80 -21.75
C ALA A 524 -9.78 -14.52 -21.30
N TYR A 525 -8.79 -15.19 -21.89
CA TYR A 525 -7.38 -14.94 -21.57
C TYR A 525 -6.88 -13.60 -22.08
N ARG A 526 -7.32 -13.14 -23.26
CA ARG A 526 -6.94 -11.82 -23.76
C ARG A 526 -7.48 -10.70 -22.86
N GLU A 527 -8.71 -10.83 -22.37
CA GLU A 527 -9.31 -9.89 -21.42
C GLU A 527 -8.53 -9.86 -20.09
N ASP A 528 -8.11 -11.01 -19.57
CA ASP A 528 -7.24 -11.08 -18.38
C ASP A 528 -5.87 -10.41 -18.61
N LEU A 529 -5.26 -10.64 -19.78
CA LEU A 529 -3.97 -10.07 -20.15
C LEU A 529 -4.03 -8.57 -20.48
N VAL A 530 -5.21 -7.96 -20.60
CA VAL A 530 -5.33 -6.49 -20.60
C VAL A 530 -4.98 -5.94 -19.22
N LYS A 531 -5.45 -6.60 -18.15
CA LYS A 531 -5.16 -6.21 -16.76
C LYS A 531 -3.75 -6.63 -16.33
N PHE A 532 -3.30 -7.82 -16.73
CA PHE A 532 -2.00 -8.38 -16.34
C PHE A 532 -1.19 -8.85 -17.57
N PRO A 533 -0.53 -7.94 -18.32
CA PRO A 533 0.05 -8.21 -19.64
C PRO A 533 0.97 -9.43 -19.75
N GLU A 534 1.85 -9.64 -18.77
CA GLU A 534 2.79 -10.77 -18.75
C GLU A 534 2.41 -11.83 -17.71
N ASN A 535 1.13 -11.99 -17.36
CA ASN A 535 0.71 -13.06 -16.44
C ASN A 535 0.95 -14.45 -17.03
N GLY A 536 1.87 -15.22 -16.44
CA GLY A 536 2.28 -16.52 -16.97
C GLY A 536 1.16 -17.57 -17.08
N TRP A 537 0.17 -17.52 -16.20
CA TRP A 537 -0.93 -18.48 -16.19
C TRP A 537 -1.92 -18.23 -17.33
N SER A 538 -2.21 -16.96 -17.59
CA SER A 538 -3.06 -16.54 -18.71
C SER A 538 -2.33 -16.64 -20.05
N LEU A 539 -1.01 -16.38 -20.09
CA LEU A 539 -0.19 -16.63 -21.28
C LEU A 539 -0.16 -18.13 -21.64
N PHE A 540 -0.03 -19.02 -20.67
CA PHE A 540 -0.11 -20.47 -20.90
C PHE A 540 -1.48 -20.85 -21.48
N GLY A 541 -2.55 -20.36 -20.87
CA GLY A 541 -3.92 -20.59 -21.33
C GLY A 541 -4.19 -20.07 -22.73
N LEU A 542 -3.77 -18.82 -23.02
CA LEU A 542 -3.90 -18.20 -24.34
C LEU A 542 -3.13 -19.01 -25.41
N ALA A 543 -1.88 -19.39 -25.13
CA ALA A 543 -1.09 -20.17 -26.06
C ALA A 543 -1.75 -21.53 -26.36
N THR A 544 -2.31 -22.18 -25.33
CA THR A 544 -3.06 -23.44 -25.46
C THR A 544 -4.34 -23.24 -26.31
N ALA A 545 -5.08 -22.16 -26.11
CA ALA A 545 -6.27 -21.82 -26.89
C ALA A 545 -5.93 -21.52 -28.36
N LEU A 546 -4.82 -20.85 -28.63
CA LEU A 546 -4.35 -20.56 -29.99
C LEU A 546 -3.87 -21.84 -30.70
N ASP A 547 -3.18 -22.75 -30.00
CA ASP A 547 -2.77 -24.05 -30.55
C ASP A 547 -3.97 -24.92 -30.92
N ALA A 548 -5.00 -24.98 -30.04
CA ALA A 548 -6.23 -25.70 -30.32
C ALA A 548 -6.95 -25.18 -31.58
N GLN A 549 -6.76 -23.90 -31.89
CA GLN A 549 -7.25 -23.25 -33.12
C GLN A 549 -6.29 -23.35 -34.31
N LYS A 550 -5.08 -23.88 -34.11
CA LYS A 550 -3.98 -23.89 -35.10
C LYS A 550 -3.61 -22.47 -35.57
N SER A 551 -3.71 -21.48 -34.68
CA SER A 551 -3.36 -20.10 -34.99
C SER A 551 -1.83 -19.94 -35.04
N PRO A 552 -1.27 -19.24 -36.04
CA PRO A 552 0.17 -18.95 -36.10
C PRO A 552 0.66 -18.05 -34.96
N GLU A 553 -0.25 -17.32 -34.28
CA GLU A 553 0.09 -16.48 -33.13
C GLU A 553 0.58 -17.29 -31.91
N ALA A 554 0.22 -18.57 -31.83
CA ALA A 554 0.56 -19.42 -30.67
C ALA A 554 2.07 -19.43 -30.38
N ALA A 555 2.91 -19.47 -31.42
CA ALA A 555 4.36 -19.48 -31.27
C ALA A 555 4.89 -18.23 -30.54
N ALA A 556 4.33 -17.06 -30.83
CA ALA A 556 4.72 -15.81 -30.17
C ALA A 556 4.26 -15.78 -28.70
N VAL A 557 3.04 -16.25 -28.42
CA VAL A 557 2.53 -16.32 -27.04
C VAL A 557 3.30 -17.35 -26.21
N TRP A 558 3.67 -18.49 -26.78
CA TRP A 558 4.55 -19.46 -26.12
C TRP A 558 5.93 -18.90 -25.81
N ALA A 559 6.49 -18.06 -26.69
CA ALA A 559 7.77 -17.38 -26.41
C ALA A 559 7.65 -16.41 -25.23
N ARG A 560 6.57 -15.64 -25.14
CA ARG A 560 6.26 -14.78 -23.98
C ARG A 560 6.12 -15.61 -22.70
N PHE A 561 5.30 -16.66 -22.73
CA PHE A 561 5.14 -17.57 -21.59
C PHE A 561 6.48 -18.13 -21.11
N LYS A 562 7.32 -18.66 -22.01
CA LYS A 562 8.64 -19.21 -21.64
C LYS A 562 9.54 -18.20 -20.95
N LYS A 563 9.48 -16.93 -21.36
CA LYS A 563 10.24 -15.85 -20.72
C LYS A 563 9.72 -15.58 -19.30
N THR A 564 8.41 -15.37 -19.15
CA THR A 564 7.79 -15.09 -17.85
C THR A 564 7.95 -16.26 -16.87
N TRP A 565 7.80 -17.49 -17.35
CA TRP A 565 7.79 -18.71 -16.54
C TRP A 565 9.18 -19.31 -16.30
N ALA A 566 10.26 -18.62 -16.71
CA ALA A 566 11.62 -19.14 -16.69
C ALA A 566 12.15 -19.45 -15.28
N ARG A 567 11.65 -18.75 -14.25
CA ARG A 567 12.06 -18.92 -12.84
C ARG A 567 11.05 -19.71 -12.00
N ALA A 568 9.95 -20.18 -12.59
CA ALA A 568 8.90 -20.89 -11.88
C ALA A 568 9.38 -22.28 -11.43
N ASP A 569 8.91 -22.76 -10.28
CA ASP A 569 9.17 -24.10 -9.74
C ASP A 569 8.01 -25.09 -9.99
N VAL A 570 6.90 -24.61 -10.56
CA VAL A 570 5.77 -25.45 -10.99
C VAL A 570 5.67 -25.56 -12.51
N LYS A 571 5.30 -26.76 -12.97
CA LYS A 571 4.95 -27.01 -14.37
C LYS A 571 3.45 -26.90 -14.56
N LEU A 572 3.02 -26.01 -15.45
CA LEU A 572 1.61 -25.85 -15.77
C LEU A 572 1.13 -26.94 -16.75
N THR A 573 -0.04 -27.50 -16.45
CA THR A 573 -0.83 -28.34 -17.37
C THR A 573 -2.17 -27.68 -17.73
N SER A 574 -2.50 -26.58 -17.06
CA SER A 574 -3.71 -25.77 -17.18
C SER A 574 -3.43 -24.41 -16.52
N SER A 575 -4.25 -23.40 -16.79
CA SER A 575 -4.18 -22.09 -16.10
C SER A 575 -4.73 -22.12 -14.67
N VAL A 576 -5.32 -23.25 -14.24
CA VAL A 576 -5.78 -23.55 -12.88
C VAL A 576 -5.54 -25.04 -12.55
N PHE A 577 -5.35 -25.38 -11.28
CA PHE A 577 -5.13 -26.75 -10.79
C PHE A 577 -6.42 -27.51 -10.43
#